data_AF-A0A941DPC6-F1
#
_entry.id   AF-A0A941DPC6-F1
#
_cell.length_a   1.000
_cell.length_b   1.000
_cell.length_c   1.000
_cell.angle_alpha   90.00
_cell.angle_beta   90.00
_cell.angle_gamma   90.00
#
_symmetry.space_group_name_H-M   'P 1'
#
loop_
_entity.id
_entity.type
_entity.pdbx_description
1 polymer ?
#
loop_
_entity_poly.entity_id
_entity_poly.type
_entity_poly.pdbx_seq_one_letter_code
_entity_poly.pdbx_strand_id
1 'polypeptide(L)'
;DMDRGYYADHNLTIARHPSETDERMMVRVLAFAIHAAERLEFGKGISDTEEPDLWEKDYTDAIQTWIEVGQPDDRRLLKACGRSDKVYVYSYASASDVWWKQMNSRLDRAKNLCVRNIPAE
;
A
#
# COMPACT_ATOMS: atom_id res chain seq x y z
N ASP A 1 -2.32 -8.15 -16.78
CA ASP A 1 -1.81 -6.78 -16.88
C ASP A 1 -1.01 -6.66 -18.18
N MET A 2 -1.51 -5.88 -19.14
CA MET A 2 -0.85 -5.72 -20.45
C MET A 2 0.39 -4.83 -20.36
N ASP A 3 0.38 -3.80 -19.51
CA ASP A 3 1.47 -2.84 -19.37
C ASP A 3 2.73 -3.52 -18.80
N ARG A 4 2.54 -4.45 -17.85
CA ARG A 4 3.62 -5.26 -17.26
C ARG A 4 3.86 -6.58 -17.99
N GLY A 5 3.02 -6.96 -18.95
CA GLY A 5 3.04 -8.30 -19.55
C GLY A 5 2.82 -9.43 -18.53
N TYR A 6 2.10 -9.15 -17.44
CA TYR A 6 1.92 -10.07 -16.31
C TYR A 6 0.58 -10.79 -16.40
N TYR A 7 0.63 -12.12 -16.56
CA TYR A 7 -0.53 -13.00 -16.67
C TYR A 7 -0.35 -14.14 -15.67
N ALA A 8 -1.14 -14.12 -14.60
CA ALA A 8 -1.07 -15.12 -13.53
C ALA A 8 -2.41 -15.23 -12.80
N ASP A 9 -2.67 -16.40 -12.23
CA ASP A 9 -3.79 -16.65 -11.33
C ASP A 9 -3.32 -16.59 -9.87
N HIS A 10 -4.07 -15.88 -9.03
CA HIS A 10 -3.76 -15.73 -7.61
C HIS A 10 -4.96 -16.11 -6.74
N ASN A 11 -4.83 -17.19 -5.99
CA ASN A 11 -5.82 -17.61 -5.00
C ASN A 11 -5.60 -16.86 -3.69
N LEU A 12 -6.31 -15.76 -3.49
CA LEU A 12 -6.15 -14.90 -2.31
C LEU A 12 -6.99 -15.40 -1.13
N THR A 13 -6.38 -15.47 0.05
CA THR A 13 -7.08 -15.61 1.33
C THR A 13 -6.75 -14.40 2.18
N ILE A 14 -7.77 -13.61 2.53
CA ILE A 14 -7.58 -12.31 3.18
C ILE A 14 -8.22 -12.35 4.55
N ALA A 15 -7.42 -12.15 5.59
CA ALA A 15 -7.91 -11.92 6.94
C ALA A 15 -8.40 -10.48 7.05
N ARG A 16 -9.70 -10.32 7.34
CA ARG A 16 -10.33 -9.01 7.58
C ARG A 16 -10.40 -8.73 9.07
N HIS A 17 -9.77 -7.63 9.50
CA HIS A 17 -9.86 -7.18 10.88
C HIS A 17 -11.28 -6.66 11.19
N PRO A 18 -11.82 -6.78 12.42
CA PRO A 18 -13.17 -6.28 12.75
C PRO A 18 -13.38 -4.78 12.47
N SER A 19 -12.33 -3.97 12.56
CA SER A 19 -12.36 -2.54 12.24
C SER A 19 -12.14 -2.23 10.74
N GLU A 20 -11.86 -3.23 9.91
CA GLU A 20 -11.64 -3.04 8.47
C GLU A 20 -12.98 -2.99 7.73
N THR A 21 -13.21 -1.91 6.98
CA THR A 21 -14.40 -1.77 6.13
C THR A 21 -14.28 -2.61 4.87
N ASP A 22 -15.41 -2.94 4.24
CA ASP A 22 -15.41 -3.66 2.96
C ASP A 22 -14.69 -2.87 1.87
N GLU A 23 -14.91 -1.55 1.82
CA GLU A 23 -14.22 -0.65 0.91
C GLU A 23 -12.69 -0.76 1.08
N ARG A 24 -12.19 -0.68 2.33
CA ARG A 24 -10.75 -0.79 2.60
C ARG A 24 -10.19 -2.14 2.16
N MET A 25 -10.89 -3.23 2.50
CA MET A 25 -10.51 -4.58 2.10
C MET A 25 -10.43 -4.67 0.56
N MET A 26 -11.41 -4.12 -0.16
CA MET A 26 -11.41 -4.12 -1.63
C MET A 26 -10.30 -3.24 -2.21
N VAL A 27 -9.93 -2.13 -1.57
CA VAL A 27 -8.77 -1.34 -1.98
C VAL A 27 -7.47 -2.13 -1.79
N ARG A 28 -7.34 -2.96 -0.75
CA ARG A 28 -6.19 -3.87 -0.61
C ARG A 28 -6.15 -4.91 -1.73
N VAL A 29 -7.29 -5.48 -2.11
CA VAL A 29 -7.39 -6.40 -3.26
C VAL A 29 -6.99 -5.70 -4.55
N LEU A 30 -7.45 -4.47 -4.77
CA LEU A 30 -7.06 -3.66 -5.93
C LEU A 30 -5.55 -3.39 -5.94
N ALA A 31 -4.99 -2.99 -4.80
CA ALA A 31 -3.56 -2.77 -4.66
C ALA A 31 -2.75 -4.05 -4.93
N PHE A 32 -3.24 -5.21 -4.48
CA PHE A 32 -2.68 -6.52 -4.85
C PHE A 32 -2.68 -6.69 -6.37
N ALA A 33 -3.83 -6.50 -7.03
CA ALA A 33 -3.96 -6.71 -8.47
C ALA A 33 -3.03 -5.79 -9.29
N ILE A 34 -2.89 -4.52 -8.89
CA ILE A 34 -1.98 -3.56 -9.56
C ILE A 34 -0.51 -3.97 -9.41
N HIS A 35 -0.15 -4.50 -8.24
CA HIS A 35 1.24 -4.86 -7.91
C HIS A 35 1.53 -6.35 -7.99
N ALA A 36 0.60 -7.15 -8.54
CA ALA A 36 0.63 -8.60 -8.44
C ALA A 36 2.00 -9.15 -8.84
N ALA A 37 2.57 -9.96 -7.95
CA ALA A 37 3.86 -10.60 -8.11
C ALA A 37 3.84 -11.92 -7.33
N GLU A 38 4.76 -12.82 -7.63
CA GLU A 38 4.84 -14.15 -7.01
C GLU A 38 4.97 -14.06 -5.48
N ARG A 39 5.65 -13.03 -4.98
CA ARG A 39 5.99 -12.86 -3.56
C ARG A 39 5.30 -11.66 -2.90
N LEU A 40 4.29 -11.10 -3.56
CA LEU A 40 3.45 -10.08 -2.94
C LEU A 40 2.52 -10.75 -1.93
N GLU A 41 2.55 -10.28 -0.70
CA GLU A 41 1.79 -10.85 0.41
C GLU A 41 1.00 -9.77 1.14
N PHE A 42 -0.16 -10.14 1.69
CA PHE A 42 -0.91 -9.29 2.60
C PHE A 42 -0.23 -9.26 3.97
N GLY A 43 0.09 -8.06 4.46
CA GLY A 43 0.52 -7.85 5.83
C GLY A 43 -0.66 -7.67 6.78
N LYS A 44 -0.36 -7.45 8.06
CA LYS A 44 -1.37 -7.21 9.11
C LYS A 44 -1.98 -5.81 9.10
N GLY A 45 -1.43 -4.85 8.35
CA GLY A 45 -2.04 -3.53 8.13
C GLY A 45 -2.51 -2.84 9.42
N ILE A 46 -3.80 -2.52 9.52
CA ILE A 46 -4.42 -1.86 10.69
C ILE A 46 -4.15 -2.60 12.01
N SER A 47 -3.96 -3.91 11.98
CA SER A 47 -3.74 -4.71 13.19
C SER A 47 -2.31 -4.63 13.73
N ASP A 48 -1.35 -4.13 12.95
CA ASP A 48 0.06 -4.08 13.34
C ASP A 48 0.77 -2.86 12.72
N THR A 49 1.29 -1.98 13.57
CA THR A 49 1.97 -0.76 13.11
C THR A 49 3.36 -1.03 12.51
N GLU A 50 3.87 -2.26 12.65
CA GLU A 50 5.16 -2.69 12.10
C GLU A 50 5.06 -3.30 10.70
N GLU A 51 3.86 -3.70 10.26
CA GLU A 51 3.60 -4.31 8.96
C GLU A 51 2.74 -3.38 8.06
N PRO A 52 2.97 -3.40 6.73
CA PRO A 52 2.09 -2.74 5.77
C PRO A 52 0.77 -3.49 5.58
N ASP A 53 -0.09 -2.95 4.71
CA ASP A 53 -1.24 -3.70 4.19
C ASP A 53 -0.82 -4.80 3.23
N LEU A 54 0.20 -4.52 2.41
CA LEU A 54 0.87 -5.48 1.53
C LEU A 54 2.36 -5.18 1.42
N TRP A 55 3.15 -6.21 1.20
CA TRP A 55 4.56 -6.06 0.85
C TRP A 55 5.03 -7.13 -0.11
N GLU A 56 6.12 -6.83 -0.80
CA GLU A 56 6.92 -7.80 -1.53
C GLU A 56 8.31 -7.81 -0.91
N LYS A 57 8.79 -9.01 -0.57
CA LYS A 57 10.13 -9.21 -0.03
C LYS A 57 10.95 -10.15 -0.91
N ASP A 58 12.26 -9.92 -0.94
CA ASP A 58 13.18 -10.82 -1.63
C ASP A 58 13.54 -12.06 -0.78
N TYR A 59 14.42 -12.94 -1.31
CA TYR A 59 14.78 -14.20 -0.64
C TYR A 59 15.61 -14.00 0.64
N THR A 60 16.02 -12.77 0.93
CA THR A 60 16.76 -12.37 2.13
C THR A 60 15.88 -11.66 3.16
N ASP A 61 14.57 -11.59 2.92
CA ASP A 61 13.58 -10.82 3.70
C ASP A 61 13.72 -9.29 3.58
N ALA A 62 14.54 -8.81 2.64
CA ALA A 62 14.61 -7.38 2.34
C ALA A 62 13.32 -6.93 1.63
N ILE A 63 12.74 -5.80 2.08
CA ILE A 63 11.45 -5.32 1.56
C ILE A 63 11.69 -4.56 0.25
N GLN A 64 11.21 -5.10 -0.86
CA GLN A 64 11.31 -4.44 -2.16
C GLN A 64 10.16 -3.46 -2.35
N THR A 65 8.94 -3.87 -2.03
CA THR A 65 7.74 -3.05 -2.19
C THR A 65 6.96 -3.00 -0.88
N TRP A 66 6.62 -1.80 -0.41
CA TRP A 66 5.78 -1.54 0.75
C TRP A 66 4.50 -0.82 0.30
N ILE A 67 3.32 -1.34 0.65
CA ILE A 67 2.04 -0.79 0.20
C ILE A 67 1.13 -0.47 1.38
N GLU A 68 0.65 0.76 1.43
CA GLU A 68 -0.34 1.24 2.39
C GLU A 68 -1.66 1.58 1.68
N VAL A 69 -2.76 1.35 2.39
CA VAL A 69 -4.11 1.72 1.97
C VAL A 69 -4.71 2.69 2.99
N GLY A 70 -5.18 3.83 2.49
CA GLY A 70 -5.83 4.89 3.26
C GLY A 70 -4.97 6.15 3.37
N GLN A 71 -4.99 6.75 4.55
CA GLN A 71 -4.42 8.07 4.83
C GLN A 71 -3.41 8.00 5.99
N PRO A 72 -2.29 7.28 5.82
CA PRO A 72 -1.27 7.13 6.86
C PRO A 72 -0.64 8.49 7.21
N ASP A 73 -0.03 8.58 8.39
CA ASP A 73 0.71 9.77 8.81
C ASP A 73 2.12 9.84 8.18
N ASP A 74 2.75 11.00 8.28
CA ASP A 74 4.09 11.25 7.74
C ASP A 74 5.14 10.34 8.38
N ARG A 75 5.03 10.07 9.68
CA ARG A 75 5.92 9.17 10.41
C ARG A 75 5.90 7.74 9.84
N ARG A 76 4.73 7.17 9.59
CA ARG A 76 4.57 5.83 9.00
C ARG A 76 5.16 5.78 7.60
N LEU A 77 4.89 6.79 6.76
CA LEU A 77 5.42 6.83 5.40
C LEU A 77 6.94 6.99 5.37
N LEU A 78 7.51 7.84 6.22
CA LEU A 78 8.97 7.98 6.31
C LEU A 78 9.65 6.71 6.80
N LYS A 79 9.03 6.00 7.76
CA LYS A 79 9.50 4.70 8.22
C LYS A 79 9.47 3.66 7.10
N ALA A 80 8.37 3.58 6.35
CA ALA A 80 8.25 2.69 5.19
C ALA A 80 9.33 2.98 4.14
N CYS A 81 9.55 4.26 3.82
CA CYS A 81 10.55 4.69 2.84
C CYS A 81 11.98 4.35 3.26
N GLY A 82 12.27 4.32 4.57
CA GLY A 82 13.56 3.91 5.09
C GLY A 82 13.77 2.39 5.19
N ARG A 83 12.71 1.58 5.02
CA ARG A 83 12.75 0.12 5.14
C ARG A 83 12.57 -0.62 3.82
N SER A 84 12.25 0.08 2.73
CA SER A 84 11.90 -0.54 1.46
C SER A 84 12.42 0.22 0.25
N ASP A 85 12.58 -0.49 -0.88
CA ASP A 85 13.04 0.14 -2.12
C ASP A 85 11.96 1.03 -2.74
N LYS A 86 10.68 0.64 -2.63
CA LYS A 86 9.52 1.38 -3.16
C LYS A 86 8.38 1.40 -2.15
N VAL A 87 7.75 2.56 -2.00
CA VAL A 87 6.54 2.74 -1.18
C VAL A 87 5.40 3.22 -2.05
N TYR A 88 4.26 2.54 -1.96
CA TYR A 88 3.01 2.95 -2.60
C TYR A 88 1.94 3.23 -1.55
N VAL A 89 1.18 4.30 -1.74
CA VAL A 89 0.01 4.62 -0.93
C VAL A 89 -1.20 4.74 -1.84
N TYR A 90 -2.23 3.95 -1.56
CA TYR A 90 -3.53 4.06 -2.19
C TYR A 90 -4.48 4.77 -1.25
N SER A 91 -4.59 6.10 -1.40
CA SER A 91 -5.56 6.89 -0.66
C SER A 91 -6.94 6.76 -1.29
N TYR A 92 -7.97 6.81 -0.47
CA TYR A 92 -9.37 6.71 -0.88
C TYR A 92 -10.24 7.55 0.08
N ALA A 93 -11.51 7.75 -0.28
CA ALA A 93 -12.45 8.68 0.35
C ALA A 93 -12.22 10.17 0.02
N SER A 94 -13.29 10.95 0.18
CA SER A 94 -13.39 12.37 -0.20
C SER A 94 -12.34 13.29 0.45
N ALA A 95 -11.83 12.92 1.62
CA ALA A 95 -10.82 13.70 2.33
C ALA A 95 -9.38 13.50 1.79
N SER A 96 -9.15 12.60 0.82
CA SER A 96 -7.81 12.22 0.35
C SER A 96 -6.99 13.40 -0.19
N ASP A 97 -7.62 14.29 -0.95
CA ASP A 97 -6.91 15.45 -1.50
C ASP A 97 -6.51 16.44 -0.40
N VAL A 98 -7.34 16.57 0.63
CA VAL A 98 -7.04 17.44 1.79
C VAL A 98 -5.89 16.85 2.60
N TRP A 99 -5.94 15.54 2.88
CA TRP A 99 -4.86 14.80 3.53
C TRP A 99 -3.53 14.98 2.80
N TRP A 100 -3.51 14.77 1.48
CA TRP A 100 -2.28 14.87 0.70
C TRP A 100 -1.69 16.29 0.68
N LYS A 101 -2.53 17.32 0.52
CA LYS A 101 -2.09 18.73 0.57
C LYS A 101 -1.42 19.11 1.89
N GLN A 102 -1.84 18.52 3.01
CA GLN A 102 -1.24 18.78 4.32
C GLN A 102 0.08 18.02 4.53
N MET A 103 0.31 16.94 3.79
CA MET A 103 1.42 16.01 4.03
C MET A 103 2.56 16.11 3.01
N ASN A 104 2.27 16.49 1.76
CA ASN A 104 3.22 16.38 0.66
C ASN A 104 4.57 17.06 0.94
N SER A 105 4.58 18.29 1.45
CA SER A 105 5.79 19.08 1.71
C SER A 105 6.72 18.44 2.75
N ARG A 106 6.16 17.66 3.68
CA ARG A 106 6.96 16.92 4.69
C ARG A 106 7.58 15.66 4.11
N LEU A 107 7.09 15.20 2.97
CA LEU A 107 7.47 13.96 2.30
C LEU A 107 8.30 14.20 1.03
N ASP A 108 8.63 15.45 0.68
CA ASP A 108 9.46 15.79 -0.49
C ASP A 108 10.80 15.05 -0.54
N ARG A 109 11.35 14.69 0.63
CA ARG A 109 12.60 13.91 0.73
C ARG A 109 12.44 12.41 0.44
N ALA A 110 11.21 11.89 0.47
CA ALA A 110 10.90 10.48 0.27
C ALA A 110 10.82 10.16 -1.23
N LYS A 111 11.98 10.03 -1.88
CA LYS A 111 12.08 9.85 -3.34
C LYS A 111 11.50 8.55 -3.87
N ASN A 112 11.33 7.55 -3.02
CA ASN A 112 10.75 6.25 -3.33
C ASN A 112 9.25 6.13 -2.98
N LEU A 113 8.60 7.24 -2.60
CA LEU A 113 7.18 7.28 -2.29
C LEU A 113 6.35 7.62 -3.54
N CYS A 114 5.33 6.81 -3.82
CA CYS A 114 4.31 7.07 -4.83
C CYS A 114 2.93 7.04 -4.17
N VAL A 115 2.18 8.14 -4.31
CA VAL A 115 0.82 8.25 -3.77
C VAL A 115 -0.18 8.30 -4.91
N ARG A 116 -1.20 7.45 -4.85
CA ARG A 116 -2.28 7.33 -5.84
C ARG A 116 -3.62 7.50 -5.14
N ASN A 117 -4.43 8.44 -5.60
CA ASN A 117 -5.78 8.63 -5.10
C ASN A 117 -6.75 7.77 -5.92
N ILE A 118 -7.56 6.97 -5.22
CA ILE A 118 -8.67 6.22 -5.80
C ILE A 118 -9.91 7.12 -5.69
N PRO A 119 -10.49 7.54 -6.84
CA PRO A 119 -11.66 8.40 -6.84
C PRO A 119 -12.82 7.77 -6.05
N ALA A 120 -13.45 8.55 -5.18
CA ALA A 120 -14.78 8.23 -4.68
C ALA A 120 -15.80 8.64 -5.75
N GLU A 121 -16.84 7.84 -5.95
CA GLU A 121 -18.01 8.24 -6.76
C GLU A 121 -18.80 9.39 -6.12
#